data_AF-A0A3D3Z7L8-F1
#
_entry.id   AF-A0A3D3Z7L8-F1
#
_cell.length_a   1.000
_cell.length_b   1.000
_cell.length_c   1.000
_cell.angle_alpha   90.00
_cell.angle_beta   90.00
_cell.angle_gamma   90.00
#
_symmetry.space_group_name_H-M   'P 1'
#
loop_
_entity.id
_entity.type
_entity.pdbx_description
1 polymer ?
#
loop_
_entity_poly.entity_id
_entity_poly.type
_entity_poly.pdbx_seq_one_letter_code
_entity_poly.pdbx_strand_id
1 'polypeptide(L)'
;MSVNSFVRMSLEEARAKRDRGETRTREDAPIGPSLGPDFWADAVLVEPQGRKSVHLRLQAEVYDFFVAQSGGKGHIKKMQQVLKAYVDAHK
;
A
#
# COMPACT_ATOMS: atom_id res chain seq x y z
N MET A 1 4.29 15.45 6.52
CA MET A 1 3.49 15.90 5.37
C MET A 1 3.45 14.78 4.32
N SER A 2 2.27 14.26 3.97
CA SER A 2 2.12 13.24 2.93
C SER A 2 2.06 13.93 1.57
N VAL A 3 3.10 13.80 0.75
CA VAL A 3 3.12 14.33 -0.60
C VAL A 3 2.13 13.53 -1.44
N ASN A 4 1.10 14.18 -1.98
CA ASN A 4 0.19 13.57 -2.94
C ASN A 4 1.01 13.04 -4.13
N SER A 5 1.21 11.72 -4.19
CA SER A 5 2.01 11.05 -5.23
C SER A 5 1.24 10.86 -6.55
N PHE A 6 0.18 11.62 -6.76
CA PHE A 6 -0.61 11.57 -7.99
C PHE A 6 -0.12 12.69 -8.90
N VAL A 7 0.61 12.32 -9.96
CA VAL A 7 1.01 13.25 -11.02
C VAL A 7 -0.16 13.36 -11.99
N ARG A 8 -0.71 14.56 -12.15
CA ARG A 8 -1.64 14.86 -13.25
C ARG A 8 -0.81 15.07 -14.52
N MET A 9 -1.02 14.22 -15.52
CA MET A 9 -0.43 14.34 -16.85
C MET A 9 -1.50 14.11 -17.90
N SER A 10 -1.37 14.74 -19.06
CA SER A 10 -2.24 14.47 -20.20
C SER A 10 -1.92 13.11 -20.83
N LEU A 11 -2.85 12.57 -21.62
CA LEU A 11 -2.62 11.30 -22.35
C LEU A 11 -1.40 11.41 -23.29
N GLU A 12 -1.25 12.55 -23.97
CA GLU A 12 -0.14 12.85 -24.88
C GLU A 12 1.19 12.88 -24.13
N GLU A 13 1.24 13.53 -22.96
CA GLU A 13 2.45 13.54 -22.12
C GLU A 13 2.83 12.14 -21.64
N ALA A 14 1.84 11.32 -21.26
CA ALA A 14 2.07 9.94 -20.85
C ALA A 14 2.62 9.07 -22.00
N ARG A 15 2.09 9.25 -23.22
CA ARG A 15 2.56 8.57 -24.43
C ARG A 15 3.97 8.99 -24.79
N ALA A 16 4.23 10.30 -24.86
CA ALA A 16 5.56 10.83 -25.14
C ALA A 16 6.59 10.34 -24.10
N LYS A 17 6.19 10.21 -22.83
CA LYS A 17 7.05 9.66 -21.76
C LYS A 17 7.39 8.19 -21.98
N ARG A 18 6.42 7.39 -22.40
CA ARG A 18 6.63 5.99 -22.79
C ARG A 18 7.55 5.89 -24.00
N ASP A 19 7.32 6.70 -25.02
CA ASP A 19 8.11 6.70 -26.26
C ASP A 19 9.58 7.12 -26.01
N ARG A 20 9.82 7.95 -24.98
CA ARG A 20 11.16 8.28 -24.46
C ARG A 20 11.78 7.22 -23.54
N GLY A 21 11.07 6.12 -23.26
CA GLY A 21 11.55 5.06 -22.36
C GLY A 21 11.62 5.45 -20.88
N GLU A 22 10.95 6.55 -20.48
CA GLU A 22 10.94 7.05 -19.09
C GLU A 22 9.86 6.36 -18.23
N THR A 23 9.18 5.35 -18.77
CA THR A 23 8.24 4.51 -18.04
C THR A 23 8.95 3.33 -17.37
N ARG A 24 8.45 2.89 -16.22
CA ARG A 24 8.97 1.70 -15.53
C ARG A 24 8.74 0.39 -16.29
N THR A 25 7.71 0.37 -17.13
CA THR A 25 7.35 -0.78 -17.95
C THR A 25 8.17 -0.78 -19.23
N ARG A 26 8.73 -1.95 -19.58
CA ARG A 26 9.43 -2.17 -20.85
C ARG A 26 8.53 -3.01 -21.76
N GLU A 27 8.58 -2.75 -23.06
CA GLU A 27 7.77 -3.48 -24.05
C GLU A 27 8.28 -4.91 -24.29
N ASP A 28 9.59 -5.12 -24.11
CA ASP A 28 10.28 -6.41 -24.23
C ASP A 28 10.28 -7.22 -22.92
N ALA A 29 9.34 -6.94 -22.01
CA ALA A 29 9.26 -7.65 -20.74
C ALA A 29 9.05 -9.15 -21.00
N PRO A 30 9.88 -10.03 -20.41
CA PRO A 30 9.72 -11.47 -20.58
C PRO A 30 8.37 -11.92 -20.01
N ILE A 31 7.76 -12.90 -20.67
CA ILE A 31 6.56 -13.55 -20.15
C ILE A 31 6.94 -14.21 -18.82
N GLY A 32 6.23 -13.85 -17.76
CA GLY A 32 6.41 -14.44 -16.44
C GLY A 32 6.00 -15.92 -16.42
N PRO A 33 6.49 -16.70 -15.43
CA PRO A 33 6.09 -18.10 -15.29
C PRO A 33 4.57 -18.20 -15.08
N SER A 34 3.95 -19.22 -15.67
CA SER A 34 2.56 -19.57 -15.34
C SER A 34 2.50 -20.00 -13.89
N LEU A 35 1.65 -19.35 -13.10
CA LEU A 35 1.47 -19.68 -11.68
C LEU A 35 0.67 -20.98 -11.49
N GLY A 36 -0.04 -21.46 -12.52
CA GLY A 36 -0.79 -22.71 -12.50
C GLY A 36 -2.04 -22.68 -11.60
N PRO A 37 -2.92 -23.70 -11.68
CA PRO A 37 -4.13 -23.78 -10.85
C PRO A 37 -3.83 -23.86 -9.36
N ASP A 38 -2.78 -24.60 -8.97
CA ASP A 38 -2.41 -24.84 -7.57
C ASP A 38 -2.10 -23.54 -6.81
N PHE A 39 -1.47 -22.57 -7.45
CA PHE A 39 -1.20 -21.26 -6.85
C PHE A 39 -2.50 -20.52 -6.47
N TRP A 40 -3.57 -20.73 -7.22
CA TRP A 40 -4.86 -20.06 -7.02
C TRP A 40 -5.85 -20.90 -6.20
N ALA A 41 -5.50 -22.13 -5.83
CA ALA A 41 -6.41 -23.05 -5.15
C ALA A 41 -6.99 -22.47 -3.84
N ASP A 42 -6.18 -21.69 -3.12
CA ASP A 42 -6.55 -21.05 -1.85
C ASP A 42 -6.92 -19.56 -1.98
N ALA A 43 -7.09 -19.07 -3.21
CA ALA A 43 -7.40 -17.66 -3.43
C ALA A 43 -8.80 -17.33 -2.91
N VAL A 44 -8.87 -16.45 -1.91
CA VAL A 44 -10.13 -15.98 -1.34
C VAL A 44 -10.47 -14.59 -1.83
N LEU A 45 -11.74 -14.36 -2.18
CA LEU A 45 -12.25 -13.02 -2.45
C LEU A 45 -12.28 -12.22 -1.15
N VAL A 46 -11.44 -11.19 -1.05
CA VAL A 46 -11.41 -10.29 0.09
C VAL A 46 -12.09 -8.98 -0.30
N GLU A 47 -13.31 -8.77 0.18
CA GLU A 47 -13.97 -7.47 0.01
C GLU A 47 -13.23 -6.39 0.80
N PRO A 48 -12.95 -5.23 0.18
CA PRO A 48 -12.31 -4.13 0.87
C PRO A 48 -13.23 -3.62 1.98
N GLN A 49 -12.87 -3.93 3.22
CA GLN A 49 -13.58 -3.45 4.40
C GLN A 49 -13.48 -1.92 4.47
N GLY A 50 -14.63 -1.26 4.60
CA GLY A 50 -14.69 0.18 4.81
C GLY A 50 -13.89 0.58 6.04
N ARG A 51 -13.04 1.60 5.91
CA ARG A 51 -12.30 2.16 7.05
C ARG A 51 -13.10 3.30 7.65
N LYS A 52 -13.29 3.25 8.96
CA LYS A 52 -13.82 4.41 9.71
C LYS A 52 -12.66 5.32 10.08
N SER A 53 -12.72 6.57 9.64
CA SER A 53 -11.80 7.60 10.09
C SER A 53 -12.23 8.06 11.48
N VAL A 54 -11.34 7.96 12.46
CA VAL A 54 -11.59 8.37 13.84
C VAL A 54 -10.47 9.30 14.29
N HIS A 55 -10.82 10.29 15.11
CA HIS A 55 -9.83 11.12 15.77
C HIS A 55 -9.48 10.50 17.12
N LEU A 56 -8.29 9.90 17.21
CA LEU A 56 -7.81 9.23 18.42
C LEU A 56 -6.69 10.06 19.08
N ARG A 57 -6.85 10.36 20.36
CA ARG A 57 -5.80 10.99 21.16
C ARG A 57 -4.86 9.91 21.69
N LEU A 58 -3.57 10.14 21.54
CA LEU A 58 -2.51 9.21 21.97
C LEU A 58 -1.49 9.96 22.82
N GLN A 59 -0.83 9.23 23.70
CA GLN A 59 0.37 9.73 24.36
C GLN A 59 1.49 9.94 23.34
N ALA A 60 2.31 10.97 23.56
CA ALA A 60 3.40 11.34 22.65
C ALA A 60 4.38 10.17 22.44
N GLU A 61 4.78 9.50 23.52
CA GLU A 61 5.72 8.37 23.48
C GLU A 61 5.24 7.21 22.58
N VAL A 62 3.93 6.92 22.59
CA VAL A 62 3.34 5.86 21.77
C VAL A 62 3.41 6.26 20.30
N TYR A 63 3.06 7.50 19.98
CA TYR A 63 3.12 8.00 18.61
C TYR A 63 4.57 7.99 18.08
N ASP A 64 5.51 8.50 18.87
CA ASP A 64 6.92 8.63 18.50
C ASP A 64 7.57 7.26 18.28
N PHE A 65 7.22 6.26 19.10
CA PHE A 65 7.66 4.88 18.91
C PHE A 65 7.30 4.34 17.52
N PHE A 66 6.03 4.49 17.10
CA PHE A 66 5.59 3.99 15.79
C PHE A 66 6.16 4.80 14.63
N VAL A 67 6.35 6.11 14.80
CA VAL A 67 7.01 6.97 13.81
C VAL A 67 8.46 6.53 13.60
N ALA A 68 9.21 6.31 14.68
CA ALA A 68 10.59 5.84 14.62
C ALA A 68 10.68 4.46 13.97
N GLN A 69 9.84 3.52 14.41
CA GLN A 69 9.80 2.15 13.87
C GLN A 69 9.51 2.10 12.37
N SER A 70 8.65 3.00 11.86
CA SER A 70 8.25 3.01 10.46
C SER A 70 9.15 3.88 9.57
N GLY A 71 10.25 4.43 10.08
CA GLY A 71 11.07 5.41 9.34
C GLY A 71 10.26 6.64 8.90
N GLY A 72 9.29 7.05 9.72
CA GLY A 72 8.40 8.19 9.48
C GLY A 72 7.15 7.90 8.63
N LYS A 73 7.22 6.95 7.68
CA LYS A 73 6.08 6.63 6.78
C LYS A 73 5.40 5.32 7.17
N GLY A 74 4.07 5.35 7.26
CA GLY A 74 3.28 4.15 7.54
C GLY A 74 3.08 3.83 9.02
N HIS A 75 3.47 4.72 9.93
CA HIS A 75 3.21 4.59 11.37
C HIS A 75 1.73 4.31 11.67
N ILE A 76 0.80 5.04 11.02
CA ILE A 76 -0.65 4.80 11.16
C ILE A 76 -1.04 3.37 10.75
N LYS A 77 -0.46 2.83 9.66
CA LYS A 77 -0.73 1.45 9.21
C LYS A 77 -0.22 0.43 10.24
N LYS A 78 0.96 0.67 10.82
CA LYS A 78 1.53 -0.18 11.88
C LYS A 78 0.69 -0.16 13.15
N MET A 79 0.26 1.02 13.59
CA MET A 79 -0.65 1.19 14.73
C MET A 79 -1.96 0.42 14.50
N GLN A 80 -2.55 0.54 13.31
CA GLN A 80 -3.76 -0.20 12.96
C GLN A 80 -3.56 -1.73 13.01
N GLN A 81 -2.39 -2.23 12.58
CA GLN A 81 -2.07 -3.66 12.65
C GLN A 81 -1.98 -4.14 14.11
N VAL A 82 -1.38 -3.36 15.00
CA VAL A 82 -1.32 -3.68 16.44
C VAL A 82 -2.72 -3.71 17.05
N LEU A 83 -3.54 -2.69 16.80
CA LEU A 83 -4.93 -2.65 17.27
C LEU A 83 -5.75 -3.84 16.76
N LYS A 84 -5.56 -4.22 15.49
CA LYS A 84 -6.20 -5.40 14.90
C LYS A 84 -5.76 -6.68 15.61
N ALA A 85 -4.45 -6.88 15.80
CA ALA A 85 -3.91 -8.05 16.48
C ALA A 85 -4.43 -8.17 17.92
N TYR A 86 -4.52 -7.03 18.63
CA TYR A 86 -5.12 -6.99 19.96
C TYR A 86 -6.58 -7.45 19.94
N VAL A 87 -7.40 -6.92 19.02
CA VAL A 87 -8.80 -7.35 18.87
C VAL A 87 -8.90 -8.84 18.55
N ASP A 88 -8.10 -9.33 17.61
CA ASP A 88 -8.14 -10.73 17.17
C ASP A 88 -7.71 -11.70 18.28
N ALA A 89 -6.81 -11.28 19.18
CA ALA A 89 -6.39 -12.08 20.34
C ALA A 89 -7.44 -12.13 21.48
N HIS A 90 -8.43 -11.24 21.46
CA HIS A 90 -9.50 -11.15 22.47
C HIS A 90 -10.87 -11.56 21.92
N LYS A 91 -10.90 -12.21 20.76
CA LYS A 91 -12.07 -12.83 20.16
C LYS A 91 -11.95 -14.34 20.27
#